data_AF-A0A448YHQ0-F1
#
_entry.id   AF-A0A448YHQ0-F1
#
_cell.length_a   1.000
_cell.length_b   1.000
_cell.length_c   1.000
_cell.angle_alpha   90.00
_cell.angle_beta   90.00
_cell.angle_gamma   90.00
#
_symmetry.space_group_name_H-M   'P 1'
#
loop_
_entity.id
_entity.type
_entity.pdbx_description
1 polymer ?
#
loop_
_entity_poly.entity_id
_entity_poly.type
_entity_poly.pdbx_seq_one_letter_code
_entity_poly.pdbx_strand_id
1 'polypeptide(L)'
;MQLFDSDWNEIFGKRVRYVDVTSGDVALAMERYIDSKHDETMLDSISLKFPTFFDVKFDSYDGENYMGTEDPRVMYRENKVMEGEPMIIFNMLNKDKDRLMNIGFPLRKPDPVNGVRVTELRYLERKEDGERLLEKNWTPFFEEEDAGFKEDSLGTAHVLYDFQTLTILKCDLDSGHCNECPQRRPDELPEPDNDMRDVVYLRGGTNLVPVPDILMQRIIEDQNRMYEGLTFDSQIRMWFGIAKTHAKSCGCGVTTYRPSIFVMSKLDDEYRLDLMGRSTELGMDILSWEGDSTDCQVGSNVLGVNSIPFWDIQKDGPDFKDYMAITLSESDKNVKMLLLKNVANYLVGLYRQNQLDKLRTNPIVRLDKATDCTLRSAHRYCVLYSQTHQASDD
;
A
#
# COMPACT_ATOMS: atom_id res chain seq x y z
N MET A 1 -2.49 17.48 -2.40
CA MET A 1 -2.48 17.18 -0.95
C MET A 1 -3.44 18.12 -0.25
N GLN A 2 -4.30 17.55 0.59
CA GLN A 2 -5.38 18.23 1.29
C GLN A 2 -5.31 17.85 2.77
N LEU A 3 -5.82 18.73 3.64
CA LEU A 3 -5.99 18.45 5.06
C LEU A 3 -7.48 18.42 5.36
N PHE A 4 -7.87 17.55 6.27
CA PHE A 4 -9.25 17.42 6.75
C PHE A 4 -9.26 17.50 8.27
N ASP A 5 -10.31 18.07 8.84
CA ASP A 5 -10.55 18.01 10.28
C ASP A 5 -11.15 16.65 10.70
N SER A 6 -11.47 16.50 11.99
CA SER A 6 -12.07 15.27 12.52
C SER A 6 -13.46 14.96 11.94
N ASP A 7 -14.13 15.96 11.37
CA ASP A 7 -15.45 15.85 10.75
C ASP A 7 -15.37 15.76 9.21
N TRP A 8 -14.16 15.55 8.67
CA TRP A 8 -13.87 15.43 7.23
C TRP A 8 -14.13 16.70 6.41
N ASN A 9 -14.14 17.87 7.04
CA ASN A 9 -14.18 19.13 6.31
C ASN A 9 -12.76 19.49 5.84
N GLU A 10 -12.63 19.85 4.57
CA GLU A 10 -11.34 20.30 4.03
C GLU A 10 -10.90 21.61 4.71
N ILE A 11 -9.66 21.63 5.19
CA ILE A 11 -9.05 22.77 5.87
C ILE A 11 -8.22 23.60 4.88
N PHE A 12 -8.70 24.79 4.56
CA PHE A 12 -8.02 25.73 3.67
C PHE A 12 -7.08 26.68 4.43
N GLY A 13 -5.92 26.96 3.83
CA GLY A 13 -4.95 27.94 4.32
C GLY A 13 -4.11 27.49 5.50
N LYS A 14 -4.34 26.28 6.05
CA LYS A 14 -3.54 25.74 7.15
C LYS A 14 -2.11 25.52 6.71
N ARG A 15 -1.16 26.02 7.51
CA ARG A 15 0.26 25.74 7.37
C ARG A 15 0.69 24.59 8.29
N VAL A 16 1.45 23.66 7.74
CA VAL A 16 2.14 22.60 8.49
C VAL A 16 3.64 22.85 8.36
N ARG A 17 4.33 22.88 9.50
CA ARG A 17 5.78 23.09 9.57
C ARG A 17 6.50 21.88 8.97
N TYR A 18 7.60 22.11 8.26
CA TYR A 18 8.46 21.02 7.85
C TYR A 18 9.13 20.37 9.07
N VAL A 19 9.33 19.05 9.04
CA VAL A 19 9.86 18.30 10.19
C VAL A 19 11.37 18.50 10.39
N ASP A 20 12.07 19.03 9.40
CA ASP A 20 13.53 19.20 9.37
C ASP A 20 14.01 20.66 9.50
N VAL A 21 13.12 21.58 9.93
CA VAL A 21 13.50 22.99 10.14
C VAL A 21 13.92 23.22 11.58
N THR A 22 15.03 23.92 11.78
CA THR A 22 15.56 24.22 13.11
C THR A 22 14.84 25.38 13.78
N SER A 23 15.01 25.54 15.09
CA SER A 23 14.52 26.73 15.80
C SER A 23 15.11 28.04 15.26
N GLY A 24 16.35 28.00 14.75
CA GLY A 24 16.99 29.14 14.10
C GLY A 24 16.32 29.52 12.77
N ASP A 25 15.97 28.52 11.96
CA ASP A 25 15.22 28.74 10.71
C ASP A 25 13.87 29.42 10.99
N VAL A 26 13.17 28.96 12.02
CA VAL A 26 11.88 29.52 12.43
C VAL A 26 12.04 30.98 12.87
N ALA A 27 13.02 31.29 13.71
CA ALA A 27 13.27 32.66 14.17
C ALA A 27 13.53 33.61 12.99
N LEU A 28 14.40 33.20 12.05
CA LEU A 28 14.72 34.00 10.87
C LEU A 28 13.52 34.19 9.94
N ALA A 29 12.72 33.15 9.72
CA ALA A 29 11.51 33.25 8.91
C ALA A 29 10.46 34.18 9.57
N MET A 30 10.36 34.15 10.90
CA MET A 30 9.47 35.04 11.66
C MET A 30 9.92 36.50 11.62
N GLU A 31 11.21 36.78 11.73
CA GLU A 31 11.77 38.13 11.54
C GLU A 31 11.42 38.67 10.16
N ARG A 32 11.69 37.89 9.10
CA ARG A 32 11.34 38.27 7.72
C ARG A 32 9.84 38.50 7.54
N TYR A 33 9.01 37.67 8.15
CA TYR A 33 7.56 37.83 8.13
C TYR A 33 7.12 39.16 8.76
N ILE A 34 7.71 39.55 9.89
CA ILE A 34 7.41 40.84 10.54
C ILE A 34 7.91 42.01 9.68
N ASP A 35 9.15 41.95 9.20
CA ASP A 35 9.78 43.02 8.41
C ASP A 35 9.09 43.24 7.05
N SER A 36 8.56 42.18 6.45
CA SER A 36 7.79 42.22 5.20
C SER A 36 6.35 42.70 5.37
N LYS A 37 5.96 43.20 6.55
CA LYS A 37 4.58 43.58 6.89
C LYS A 37 3.61 42.41 6.75
N HIS A 38 4.00 41.25 7.26
CA HIS A 38 3.19 40.03 7.30
C HIS A 38 2.94 39.37 5.93
N ASP A 39 3.93 39.40 5.03
CA ASP A 39 3.89 38.61 3.79
C ASP A 39 4.07 37.12 4.10
N GLU A 40 3.01 36.34 3.94
CA GLU A 40 2.98 34.90 4.24
C GLU A 40 3.96 34.05 3.41
N THR A 41 4.47 34.57 2.29
CA THR A 41 5.47 33.87 1.47
C THR A 41 6.79 33.71 2.20
N MET A 42 7.09 34.56 3.19
CA MET A 42 8.27 34.41 4.05
C MET A 42 8.26 33.10 4.84
N LEU A 43 7.07 32.54 5.09
CA LEU A 43 6.88 31.29 5.83
C LEU A 43 7.01 30.03 4.95
N ASP A 44 7.10 30.16 3.62
CA ASP A 44 7.27 29.01 2.69
C ASP A 44 8.59 28.26 2.92
N SER A 45 9.58 28.96 3.47
CA SER A 45 10.89 28.37 3.80
C SER A 45 10.85 27.40 5.00
N ILE A 46 9.79 27.46 5.81
CA ILE A 46 9.66 26.67 7.05
C ILE A 46 8.36 25.85 7.13
N SER A 47 7.43 26.04 6.20
CA SER A 47 6.13 25.38 6.24
C SER A 47 5.45 25.31 4.89
N LEU A 48 4.52 24.35 4.77
CA LEU A 48 3.70 24.11 3.60
C LEU A 48 2.25 24.54 3.86
N LYS A 49 1.64 25.31 2.95
CA LYS A 49 0.24 25.77 3.05
C LYS A 49 -0.67 24.84 2.27
N PHE A 50 -1.76 24.38 2.88
CA PHE A 50 -2.72 23.45 2.26
C PHE A 50 -4.00 24.17 1.79
N PRO A 51 -4.70 23.66 0.75
CA PRO A 51 -4.29 22.55 -0.10
C PRO A 51 -3.12 22.95 -1.02
N THR A 52 -2.31 21.96 -1.41
CA THR A 52 -1.14 22.18 -2.28
C THR A 52 -0.87 20.97 -3.17
N PHE A 53 -0.09 21.16 -4.22
CA PHE A 53 0.47 20.06 -5.01
C PHE A 53 1.77 19.57 -4.39
N PHE A 54 2.04 18.28 -4.55
CA PHE A 54 3.36 17.70 -4.31
C PHE A 54 4.07 17.70 -5.67
N ASP A 55 4.89 18.73 -5.91
CA ASP A 55 5.45 19.02 -7.23
C ASP A 55 6.72 18.19 -7.49
N VAL A 56 6.51 16.95 -7.92
CA VAL A 56 7.58 16.02 -8.30
C VAL A 56 8.10 16.40 -9.68
N LYS A 57 9.39 16.68 -9.77
CA LYS A 57 10.05 16.92 -11.05
C LYS A 57 10.18 15.62 -11.85
N PHE A 58 9.93 15.70 -13.15
CA PHE A 58 10.12 14.61 -14.10
C PHE A 58 10.75 15.16 -15.40
N ASP A 59 11.38 14.26 -16.15
CA ASP A 59 12.09 14.61 -17.38
C ASP A 59 11.16 15.04 -18.53
N SER A 60 11.74 15.69 -19.55
CA SER A 60 10.99 16.29 -20.66
C SER A 60 10.13 15.28 -21.42
N TYR A 61 8.91 15.73 -21.72
CA TYR A 61 7.91 15.06 -22.54
C TYR A 61 8.46 14.75 -23.95
N ASP A 62 8.64 13.47 -24.29
CA ASP A 62 9.09 13.03 -25.62
C ASP A 62 7.95 12.80 -26.63
N GLY A 63 6.71 13.13 -26.24
CA GLY A 63 5.52 13.00 -27.09
C GLY A 63 4.88 11.62 -27.11
N GLU A 64 5.61 10.56 -26.72
CA GLU A 64 5.13 9.17 -26.79
C GLU A 64 4.86 8.56 -25.40
N ASN A 65 5.51 9.03 -24.34
CA ASN A 65 5.36 8.46 -23.00
C ASN A 65 5.14 9.53 -21.92
N TYR A 66 4.18 9.28 -21.03
CA TYR A 66 3.99 10.09 -19.83
C TYR A 66 5.06 9.72 -18.80
N MET A 67 6.01 10.64 -18.55
CA MET A 67 7.11 10.44 -17.60
C MET A 67 6.74 10.83 -16.17
N GLY A 68 5.47 11.18 -15.93
CA GLY A 68 4.97 11.61 -14.63
C GLY A 68 4.81 10.45 -13.63
N THR A 69 4.46 10.82 -12.41
CA THR A 69 4.19 9.88 -11.32
C THR A 69 2.92 9.05 -11.59
N GLU A 70 2.95 7.78 -11.22
CA GLU A 70 1.84 6.82 -11.32
C GLU A 70 1.59 6.13 -9.97
N ASP A 71 0.35 5.71 -9.75
CA ASP A 71 -0.11 4.89 -8.61
C ASP A 71 0.43 5.33 -7.23
N PRO A 72 0.25 6.59 -6.82
CA PRO A 72 0.77 7.08 -5.54
C PRO A 72 0.08 6.41 -4.36
N ARG A 73 0.88 6.04 -3.36
CA ARG A 73 0.46 5.49 -2.07
C ARG A 73 0.97 6.40 -0.97
N VAL A 74 0.04 6.93 -0.19
CA VAL A 74 0.38 7.72 0.99
C VAL A 74 0.50 6.76 2.16
N MET A 75 1.62 6.86 2.87
CA MET A 75 1.86 6.13 4.10
C MET A 75 2.22 7.12 5.20
N TYR A 76 1.98 6.71 6.43
CA TYR A 76 2.32 7.49 7.60
C TYR A 76 3.29 6.70 8.47
N ARG A 77 4.38 7.33 8.89
CA ARG A 77 5.35 6.74 9.82
C ARG A 77 5.42 7.60 11.06
N GLU A 78 5.24 6.97 12.22
CA GLU A 78 5.45 7.60 13.52
C GLU A 78 6.89 7.36 13.97
N ASN A 79 7.56 8.41 14.46
CA ASN A 79 8.86 8.27 15.13
C ASN A 79 8.67 8.15 16.65
N LYS A 80 9.73 7.76 17.37
CA LYS A 80 9.73 7.63 18.85
C LYS A 80 9.43 8.93 19.62
N VAL A 81 9.34 10.06 18.94
CA VAL A 81 9.06 11.39 19.49
C VAL A 81 7.65 11.88 19.07
N MET A 82 6.82 11.01 18.47
CA MET A 82 5.44 11.28 18.01
C MET A 82 5.32 12.36 16.91
N GLU A 83 6.40 12.74 16.25
CA GLU A 83 6.32 13.56 15.03
C GLU A 83 6.14 12.62 13.84
N GLY A 84 4.89 12.30 13.52
CA GLY A 84 4.61 11.45 12.37
C GLY A 84 4.77 12.21 11.05
N GLU A 85 5.34 11.50 10.07
CA GLU A 85 5.69 12.04 8.77
C GLU A 85 4.94 11.25 7.67
N PRO A 86 4.16 11.93 6.82
CA PRO A 86 3.60 11.31 5.64
C PRO A 86 4.69 11.13 4.58
N MET A 87 4.70 9.95 3.97
CA MET A 87 5.54 9.61 2.82
C MET A 87 4.65 9.21 1.65
N ILE A 88 5.08 9.54 0.44
CA ILE A 88 4.34 9.21 -0.78
C ILE A 88 5.24 8.35 -1.63
N ILE A 89 4.89 7.08 -1.78
CA ILE A 89 5.61 6.17 -2.67
C ILE A 89 4.81 5.98 -3.96
N PHE A 90 5.46 6.06 -5.10
CA PHE A 90 4.86 6.06 -6.43
C PHE A 90 5.84 5.43 -7.42
N ASN A 91 5.37 5.05 -8.61
CA ASN A 91 6.27 4.66 -9.69
C ASN A 91 6.37 5.78 -10.72
N MET A 92 7.51 5.92 -11.37
CA MET A 92 7.76 6.98 -12.36
C MET A 92 8.80 6.50 -13.38
N LEU A 93 8.73 7.01 -14.61
CA LEU A 93 9.77 6.77 -15.61
C LEU A 93 10.97 7.70 -15.35
N ASN A 94 12.18 7.17 -15.41
CA ASN A 94 13.40 7.98 -15.44
C ASN A 94 13.83 8.28 -16.90
N LYS A 95 14.84 9.14 -17.09
CA LYS A 95 15.47 9.43 -18.40
C LYS A 95 15.80 8.22 -19.28
N ASP A 96 16.09 7.07 -18.67
CA ASP A 96 16.46 5.84 -19.39
C ASP A 96 15.23 4.98 -19.73
N LYS A 97 14.02 5.53 -19.51
CA LYS A 97 12.70 4.90 -19.70
C LYS A 97 12.47 3.67 -18.83
N ASP A 98 13.22 3.55 -17.73
CA ASP A 98 12.95 2.57 -16.69
C ASP A 98 11.82 3.08 -15.80
N ARG A 99 10.83 2.23 -15.52
CA ARG A 99 9.76 2.52 -14.56
C ARG A 99 10.21 2.01 -13.21
N LEU A 100 10.50 2.91 -12.29
CA LEU A 100 11.12 2.60 -10.99
C LEU A 100 10.27 3.06 -9.81
N MET A 101 10.53 2.44 -8.65
CA MET A 101 9.99 2.89 -7.37
C MET A 101 10.60 4.23 -6.95
N ASN A 102 9.77 5.14 -6.46
CA ASN A 102 10.19 6.45 -5.95
C ASN A 102 9.42 6.76 -4.67
N ILE A 103 10.08 7.43 -3.73
CA ILE A 103 9.47 7.88 -2.47
C ILE A 103 9.73 9.36 -2.26
N GLY A 104 8.67 10.10 -1.93
CA GLY A 104 8.68 11.54 -1.70
C GLY A 104 8.31 11.90 -0.26
N PHE A 105 8.89 12.99 0.23
CA PHE A 105 8.76 13.45 1.61
C PHE A 105 8.12 14.85 1.66
N PRO A 106 6.77 14.95 1.62
CA PRO A 106 6.06 16.23 1.50
C PRO A 106 6.25 17.19 2.69
N LEU A 107 6.61 16.69 3.87
CA LEU A 107 6.88 17.52 5.05
C LEU A 107 8.37 17.76 5.30
N ARG A 108 9.25 17.48 4.33
CA ARG A 108 10.65 17.91 4.36
C ARG A 108 10.81 19.19 3.56
N LYS A 109 11.71 20.06 4.03
CA LYS A 109 12.00 21.32 3.35
C LYS A 109 12.46 21.05 1.91
N PRO A 110 11.82 21.67 0.89
CA PRO A 110 12.27 21.54 -0.49
C PRO A 110 13.69 22.09 -0.67
N ASP A 111 14.48 21.42 -1.51
CA ASP A 111 15.75 21.94 -1.97
C ASP A 111 15.50 23.09 -2.95
N PRO A 112 16.20 24.24 -2.83
CA PRO A 112 15.99 25.40 -3.71
C PRO A 112 16.21 25.11 -5.20
N VAL A 113 17.04 24.12 -5.53
CA VAL A 113 17.40 23.75 -6.91
C VAL A 113 16.58 22.56 -7.37
N ASN A 114 16.48 21.52 -6.55
CA ASN A 114 15.93 20.22 -6.91
C ASN A 114 14.43 20.08 -6.58
N GLY A 115 13.87 20.99 -5.78
CA GLY A 115 12.46 20.96 -5.41
C GLY A 115 12.19 19.98 -4.26
N VAL A 116 11.03 19.33 -4.30
CA VAL A 116 10.64 18.37 -3.25
C VAL A 116 11.63 17.20 -3.18
N ARG A 117 11.90 16.72 -1.97
CA ARG A 117 12.81 15.59 -1.76
C ARG A 117 12.15 14.29 -2.24
N VAL A 118 12.75 13.68 -3.26
CA VAL A 118 12.36 12.38 -3.82
C VAL A 118 13.59 11.48 -3.88
N THR A 119 13.47 10.27 -3.35
CA THR A 119 14.48 9.21 -3.47
C THR A 119 13.96 8.16 -4.45
N GLU A 120 14.76 7.86 -5.47
CA GLU A 120 14.52 6.71 -6.35
C GLU A 120 15.00 5.45 -5.63
N LEU A 121 14.13 4.45 -5.52
CA LEU A 121 14.41 3.18 -4.85
C LEU A 121 14.79 2.14 -5.89
N ARG A 122 15.91 1.44 -5.69
CA ARG A 122 16.49 0.51 -6.65
C ARG A 122 16.78 -0.84 -6.02
N TYR A 123 16.10 -1.87 -6.52
CA TYR A 123 16.43 -3.27 -6.27
C TYR A 123 17.09 -3.92 -7.50
N LEU A 124 16.54 -3.66 -8.68
CA LEU A 124 17.08 -4.23 -9.91
C LEU A 124 18.24 -3.40 -10.47
N GLU A 125 19.27 -4.10 -10.93
CA GLU A 125 20.31 -3.54 -11.78
C GLU A 125 19.96 -3.79 -13.25
N ARG A 126 20.29 -2.83 -14.11
CA ARG A 126 20.09 -2.98 -15.56
C ARG A 126 20.94 -4.13 -16.08
N LYS A 127 20.30 -5.10 -16.71
CA LYS A 127 21.01 -6.20 -17.40
C LYS A 127 21.69 -5.70 -18.67
N GLU A 128 22.77 -6.37 -19.08
CA GLU A 128 23.54 -6.00 -20.28
C GLU A 128 22.72 -6.06 -21.59
N ASP A 129 21.61 -6.81 -21.59
CA ASP A 129 20.70 -6.97 -22.73
C ASP A 129 19.86 -5.73 -23.06
N GLY A 130 19.88 -4.70 -22.20
CA GLY A 130 19.17 -3.44 -22.41
C GLY A 130 17.66 -3.53 -22.19
N GLU A 131 17.17 -4.57 -21.51
CA GLU A 131 15.77 -4.63 -21.09
C GLU A 131 15.44 -3.48 -20.12
N ARG A 132 14.29 -2.82 -20.35
CA ARG A 132 13.80 -1.75 -19.45
C ARG A 132 13.38 -2.35 -18.12
N LEU A 133 13.77 -1.70 -17.04
CA LEU A 133 13.31 -2.07 -15.71
C LEU A 133 11.85 -1.64 -15.53
N LEU A 134 11.03 -2.56 -15.02
CA LEU A 134 9.60 -2.36 -14.81
C LEU A 134 9.21 -2.73 -13.36
N GLU A 135 9.41 -1.81 -12.45
CA GLU A 135 9.01 -1.93 -11.04
C GLU A 135 7.62 -1.31 -10.84
N LYS A 136 6.59 -2.15 -10.84
CA LYS A 136 5.19 -1.76 -10.61
C LYS A 136 4.48 -2.85 -9.81
N ASN A 137 3.38 -2.49 -9.15
CA ASN A 137 2.52 -3.42 -8.41
C ASN A 137 3.18 -4.01 -7.14
N TRP A 138 3.93 -3.18 -6.44
CA TRP A 138 4.50 -3.47 -5.12
C TRP A 138 3.61 -2.90 -4.01
N THR A 139 3.86 -3.32 -2.77
CA THR A 139 3.06 -2.98 -1.59
C THR A 139 3.99 -2.57 -0.44
N PRO A 140 4.02 -1.27 -0.08
CA PRO A 140 4.97 -0.76 0.91
C PRO A 140 4.44 -0.94 2.35
N PHE A 141 5.33 -1.06 3.33
CA PHE A 141 5.00 -1.18 4.75
C PHE A 141 6.17 -0.80 5.67
N PHE A 142 5.88 -0.70 6.98
CA PHE A 142 6.88 -0.45 8.02
C PHE A 142 6.95 -1.59 9.03
N GLU A 143 8.16 -1.89 9.45
CA GLU A 143 8.47 -2.64 10.66
C GLU A 143 8.74 -1.73 11.85
N GLU A 144 8.74 -2.30 13.06
CA GLU A 144 9.05 -1.57 14.29
C GLU A 144 10.45 -0.91 14.24
N GLU A 145 11.42 -1.57 13.60
CA GLU A 145 12.77 -1.03 13.42
C GLU A 145 12.83 0.19 12.50
N ASP A 146 11.89 0.32 11.55
CA ASP A 146 11.85 1.44 10.60
C ASP A 146 11.47 2.76 11.30
N ALA A 147 10.90 2.71 12.50
CA ALA A 147 10.61 3.87 13.34
C ALA A 147 11.84 4.41 14.12
N GLY A 148 12.97 3.68 14.08
CA GLY A 148 14.16 3.93 14.90
C GLY A 148 15.28 4.74 14.22
N PHE A 149 14.98 5.63 13.28
CA PHE A 149 15.98 6.37 12.52
C PHE A 149 16.48 7.64 13.24
N LYS A 150 17.68 8.09 12.88
CA LYS A 150 18.34 9.29 13.45
C LYS A 150 17.76 10.57 12.82
N GLU A 151 17.94 11.71 13.51
CA GLU A 151 17.45 13.02 13.07
C GLU A 151 17.92 13.41 11.64
N ASP A 152 19.09 12.92 11.23
CA ASP A 152 19.74 13.19 9.94
C ASP A 152 19.47 12.12 8.86
N SER A 153 18.70 11.08 9.15
CA SER A 153 18.39 9.99 8.23
C SER A 153 16.93 9.99 7.82
N LEU A 154 16.64 9.57 6.59
CA LEU A 154 15.29 9.26 6.15
C LEU A 154 14.83 7.88 6.64
N GLY A 155 15.72 7.05 7.16
CA GLY A 155 15.43 5.73 7.71
C GLY A 155 15.25 4.66 6.65
N THR A 156 14.54 3.60 7.01
CA THR A 156 14.25 2.46 6.14
C THR A 156 12.75 2.27 5.93
N ALA A 157 12.39 1.56 4.87
CA ALA A 157 11.04 1.04 4.66
C ALA A 157 11.11 -0.35 4.05
N HIS A 158 10.06 -1.12 4.25
CA HIS A 158 9.92 -2.42 3.62
C HIS A 158 8.93 -2.39 2.47
N VAL A 159 9.13 -3.28 1.50
CA VAL A 159 8.28 -3.42 0.32
C VAL A 159 8.02 -4.89 0.06
N LEU A 160 6.76 -5.31 0.07
CA LEU A 160 6.34 -6.54 -0.59
C LEU A 160 6.41 -6.29 -2.10
N TYR A 161 7.52 -6.74 -2.68
CA TYR A 161 7.89 -6.47 -4.07
C TYR A 161 7.18 -7.42 -5.03
N ASP A 162 7.10 -8.70 -4.68
CA ASP A 162 6.42 -9.71 -5.49
C ASP A 162 5.61 -10.67 -4.61
N PHE A 163 4.30 -10.75 -4.89
CA PHE A 163 3.37 -11.65 -4.21
C PHE A 163 3.60 -13.12 -4.57
N GLN A 164 4.06 -13.42 -5.78
CA GLN A 164 4.17 -14.80 -6.27
C GLN A 164 5.37 -15.53 -5.68
N THR A 165 6.47 -14.81 -5.46
CA THR A 165 7.72 -15.33 -4.87
C THR A 165 7.87 -14.98 -3.40
N LEU A 166 6.98 -14.12 -2.87
CA LEU A 166 7.10 -13.51 -1.54
C LEU A 166 8.44 -12.77 -1.36
N THR A 167 8.83 -12.02 -2.38
CA THR A 167 10.03 -11.17 -2.30
C THR A 167 9.70 -9.94 -1.47
N ILE A 168 10.34 -9.84 -0.30
CA ILE A 168 10.30 -8.65 0.55
C ILE A 168 11.63 -7.92 0.41
N LEU A 169 11.57 -6.61 0.23
CA LEU A 169 12.74 -5.74 0.18
C LEU A 169 12.79 -4.87 1.43
N LYS A 170 14.00 -4.62 1.92
CA LYS A 170 14.31 -3.53 2.85
C LYS A 170 15.09 -2.46 2.08
N CYS A 171 14.53 -1.26 2.03
CA CYS A 171 15.08 -0.12 1.30
C CYS A 171 15.61 0.93 2.28
N ASP A 172 16.83 1.37 2.04
CA ASP A 172 17.41 2.55 2.68
C ASP A 172 16.91 3.80 1.96
N LEU A 173 16.23 4.70 2.68
CA LEU A 173 15.52 5.83 2.07
C LEU A 173 16.45 7.02 1.80
N ASP A 174 17.66 7.01 2.33
CA ASP A 174 18.69 8.02 2.09
C ASP A 174 19.45 7.76 0.78
N SER A 175 19.89 6.51 0.57
CA SER A 175 20.63 6.07 -0.62
C SER A 175 19.75 5.54 -1.75
N GLY A 176 18.52 5.11 -1.42
CA GLY A 176 17.62 4.45 -2.37
C GLY A 176 17.94 2.98 -2.62
N HIS A 177 18.93 2.39 -1.95
CA HIS A 177 19.31 1.01 -2.19
C HIS A 177 18.37 0.02 -1.48
N CYS A 178 17.87 -0.98 -2.20
CA CYS A 178 16.98 -2.01 -1.67
C CYS A 178 17.62 -3.39 -1.72
N ASN A 179 17.52 -4.14 -0.61
CA ASN A 179 18.00 -5.51 -0.49
C ASN A 179 16.86 -6.48 -0.18
N GLU A 180 16.93 -7.69 -0.74
CA GLU A 180 15.98 -8.76 -0.41
C GLU A 180 16.17 -9.21 1.05
N CYS A 181 15.08 -9.26 1.80
CA CYS A 181 15.07 -9.82 3.14
C CYS A 181 15.29 -11.33 3.07
N PRO A 182 16.14 -11.94 3.92
CA PRO A 182 16.39 -13.38 3.90
C PRO A 182 15.09 -14.17 4.08
N GLN A 183 14.82 -15.14 3.20
CA GLN A 183 13.69 -16.06 3.29
C GLN A 183 14.16 -17.51 3.10
N ARG A 184 13.65 -18.46 3.90
CA ARG A 184 13.89 -19.88 3.66
C ARG A 184 13.14 -20.32 2.42
N ARG A 185 13.87 -20.80 1.41
CA ARG A 185 13.30 -21.43 0.22
C ARG A 185 13.37 -22.95 0.37
N PRO A 186 12.30 -23.69 0.02
CA PRO A 186 12.37 -25.15 -0.01
C PRO A 186 13.31 -25.61 -1.14
N ASP A 187 13.88 -26.82 -0.99
CA ASP A 187 14.73 -27.43 -2.02
C ASP A 187 13.97 -27.70 -3.32
N GLU A 188 12.67 -28.03 -3.21
CA GLU A 188 11.75 -28.18 -4.32
C GLU A 188 10.61 -27.16 -4.19
N LEU A 189 10.44 -26.33 -5.22
CA LEU A 189 9.31 -25.41 -5.32
C LEU A 189 8.08 -26.19 -5.80
N PRO A 190 6.89 -25.91 -5.27
CA PRO A 190 5.65 -26.40 -5.86
C PRO A 190 5.59 -25.97 -7.33
N GLU A 191 5.26 -26.91 -8.23
CA GLU A 191 4.95 -26.60 -9.62
C GLU A 191 3.70 -25.71 -9.66
N PRO A 192 3.81 -24.45 -10.11
CA PRO A 192 2.67 -23.55 -10.14
C PRO A 192 1.63 -24.00 -11.17
N ASP A 193 0.34 -23.79 -10.88
CA ASP A 193 -0.72 -23.89 -11.90
C ASP A 193 -0.58 -22.72 -12.89
N ASN A 194 0.21 -22.94 -13.94
CA ASN A 194 0.49 -21.95 -14.97
C ASN A 194 -0.77 -21.55 -15.75
N ASP A 195 -1.71 -22.48 -16.00
CA ASP A 195 -2.94 -22.20 -16.72
C ASP A 195 -3.78 -21.14 -15.99
N MET A 196 -3.87 -21.25 -14.66
CA MET A 196 -4.58 -20.26 -13.86
C MET A 196 -3.81 -18.95 -13.75
N ARG A 197 -2.48 -19.01 -13.56
CA ARG A 197 -1.63 -17.82 -13.35
C ARG A 197 -1.48 -16.95 -14.61
N ASP A 198 -1.63 -17.54 -15.80
CA ASP A 198 -1.63 -16.80 -17.07
C ASP A 198 -2.90 -15.95 -17.25
N VAL A 199 -4.02 -16.42 -16.69
CA VAL A 199 -5.33 -15.77 -16.79
C VAL A 199 -5.58 -14.80 -15.65
N VAL A 200 -5.24 -15.19 -14.41
CA VAL A 200 -5.49 -14.40 -13.20
C VAL A 200 -4.26 -14.38 -12.32
N TYR A 201 -3.89 -13.20 -11.82
CA TYR A 201 -2.75 -13.04 -10.94
C TYR A 201 -2.94 -11.87 -9.97
N LEU A 202 -2.16 -11.89 -8.88
CA LEU A 202 -2.14 -10.81 -7.90
C LEU A 202 -1.19 -9.71 -8.35
N ARG A 203 -1.59 -8.46 -8.13
CA ARG A 203 -0.83 -7.26 -8.46
C ARG A 203 -0.95 -6.24 -7.33
N GLY A 204 0.16 -5.92 -6.70
CA GLY A 204 0.26 -4.76 -5.79
C GLY A 204 -0.88 -4.69 -4.80
N GLY A 205 -1.16 -3.49 -4.35
CA GLY A 205 -2.27 -3.25 -3.46
C GLY A 205 -2.17 -1.91 -2.79
N THR A 206 -2.81 -1.84 -1.63
CA THR A 206 -2.63 -0.78 -0.65
C THR A 206 -1.22 -0.82 -0.05
N ASN A 207 -0.84 0.19 0.73
CA ASN A 207 0.16 -0.03 1.78
C ASN A 207 -0.33 -1.09 2.78
N LEU A 208 0.59 -1.76 3.47
CA LEU A 208 0.22 -2.60 4.61
C LEU A 208 0.19 -1.76 5.88
N VAL A 209 -0.82 -2.04 6.71
CA VAL A 209 -0.92 -1.47 8.05
C VAL A 209 -0.67 -2.56 9.08
N PRO A 210 0.12 -2.28 10.14
CA PRO A 210 0.34 -3.26 11.19
C PRO A 210 -0.98 -3.60 11.87
N VAL A 211 -1.20 -4.88 12.16
CA VAL A 211 -2.32 -5.31 12.99
C VAL A 211 -2.08 -4.81 14.42
N PRO A 212 -2.98 -3.99 15.00
CA PRO A 212 -2.71 -3.39 16.30
C PRO A 212 -2.50 -4.42 17.41
N ASP A 213 -1.63 -4.10 18.37
CA ASP A 213 -1.23 -5.02 19.45
C ASP A 213 -2.44 -5.54 20.24
N ILE A 214 -3.47 -4.73 20.46
CA ILE A 214 -4.71 -5.15 21.13
C ILE A 214 -5.43 -6.27 20.37
N LEU A 215 -5.37 -6.25 19.04
CA LEU A 215 -5.96 -7.29 18.19
C LEU A 215 -5.09 -8.54 18.17
N MET A 216 -3.77 -8.35 18.08
CA MET A 216 -2.79 -9.45 18.15
C MET A 216 -2.91 -10.23 19.46
N GLN A 217 -3.00 -9.53 20.59
CA GLN A 217 -3.20 -10.13 21.90
C GLN A 217 -4.48 -10.97 21.93
N ARG A 218 -5.61 -10.44 21.42
CA ARG A 218 -6.86 -11.19 21.37
C ARG A 218 -6.77 -12.42 20.48
N ILE A 219 -6.11 -12.33 19.33
CA ILE A 219 -5.88 -13.48 18.44
C ILE A 219 -5.12 -14.57 19.21
N ILE A 220 -4.00 -14.22 19.84
CA ILE A 220 -3.16 -15.19 20.59
C ILE A 220 -3.92 -15.81 21.77
N GLU A 221 -4.65 -15.00 22.55
CA GLU A 221 -5.47 -15.49 23.68
C GLU A 221 -6.55 -16.48 23.22
N ASP A 222 -7.28 -16.14 22.16
CA ASP A 222 -8.31 -17.00 21.59
C ASP A 222 -7.68 -18.33 21.12
N GLN A 223 -6.51 -18.28 20.46
CA GLN A 223 -5.78 -19.46 20.02
C GLN A 223 -5.37 -20.37 21.18
N ASN A 224 -4.73 -19.82 22.21
CA ASN A 224 -4.28 -20.58 23.38
C ASN A 224 -5.45 -21.22 24.13
N ARG A 225 -6.63 -20.59 24.12
CA ARG A 225 -7.84 -21.15 24.73
C ARG A 225 -8.45 -22.29 23.90
N MET A 226 -8.43 -22.18 22.56
CA MET A 226 -9.09 -23.15 21.67
C MET A 226 -8.21 -24.34 21.33
N TYR A 227 -6.88 -24.17 21.36
CA TYR A 227 -5.94 -25.18 20.91
C TYR A 227 -4.89 -25.42 22.01
N GLU A 228 -5.06 -26.53 22.73
CA GLU A 228 -4.12 -26.96 23.77
C GLU A 228 -2.72 -27.19 23.18
N GLY A 229 -1.68 -26.80 23.92
CA GLY A 229 -0.28 -27.01 23.53
C GLY A 229 0.31 -25.95 22.60
N LEU A 230 -0.42 -24.87 22.28
CA LEU A 230 0.18 -23.70 21.64
C LEU A 230 1.04 -22.93 22.64
N THR A 231 2.35 -23.15 22.60
CA THR A 231 3.35 -22.22 23.16
C THR A 231 3.97 -21.41 22.01
N PHE A 232 3.57 -20.15 21.92
CA PHE A 232 4.22 -19.18 21.05
C PHE A 232 5.33 -18.48 21.84
N ASP A 233 6.51 -19.10 21.86
CA ASP A 233 7.74 -18.46 22.37
C ASP A 233 8.30 -17.43 21.36
N SER A 234 7.70 -17.37 20.18
CA SER A 234 8.11 -16.56 19.03
C SER A 234 7.32 -15.27 18.92
N GLN A 235 7.98 -14.22 18.44
CA GLN A 235 7.34 -12.94 18.15
C GLN A 235 6.61 -13.02 16.80
N ILE A 236 5.28 -13.06 16.83
CA ILE A 236 4.46 -12.90 15.62
C ILE A 236 4.18 -11.43 15.42
N ARG A 237 4.45 -10.94 14.22
CA ARG A 237 3.92 -9.65 13.73
C ARG A 237 3.03 -9.90 12.53
N MET A 238 1.97 -9.11 12.39
CA MET A 238 1.03 -9.21 11.28
C MET A 238 0.78 -7.84 10.68
N TRP A 239 0.53 -7.82 9.38
CA TRP A 239 0.10 -6.66 8.64
C TRP A 239 -1.12 -7.02 7.78
N PHE A 240 -2.04 -6.08 7.70
CA PHE A 240 -3.22 -6.18 6.86
C PHE A 240 -3.01 -5.37 5.57
N GLY A 241 -3.41 -5.95 4.44
CA GLY A 241 -3.39 -5.27 3.15
C GLY A 241 -4.55 -5.68 2.26
N ILE A 242 -4.73 -4.95 1.16
CA ILE A 242 -5.68 -5.30 0.12
C ILE A 242 -4.95 -5.30 -1.21
N ALA A 243 -4.83 -6.47 -1.82
CA ALA A 243 -4.19 -6.67 -3.12
C ALA A 243 -5.18 -6.42 -4.26
N LYS A 244 -4.68 -6.28 -5.50
CA LYS A 244 -5.51 -6.28 -6.70
C LYS A 244 -5.39 -7.63 -7.39
N THR A 245 -6.50 -8.37 -7.51
CA THR A 245 -6.58 -9.48 -8.46
C THR A 245 -6.80 -8.91 -9.85
N HIS A 246 -5.98 -9.32 -10.81
CA HIS A 246 -6.09 -8.94 -12.20
C HIS A 246 -6.41 -10.18 -13.04
N ALA A 247 -7.59 -10.19 -13.64
CA ALA A 247 -8.07 -11.27 -14.50
C ALA A 247 -8.18 -10.79 -15.94
N LYS A 248 -7.77 -11.63 -16.90
CA LYS A 248 -7.86 -11.37 -18.34
C LYS A 248 -8.92 -12.26 -18.97
N SER A 249 -9.70 -11.71 -19.91
CA SER A 249 -10.60 -12.49 -20.78
C SER A 249 -11.51 -13.50 -20.06
N CYS A 250 -11.95 -13.20 -18.84
CA CYS A 250 -12.81 -14.07 -18.02
C CYS A 250 -14.31 -13.84 -18.24
N GLY A 251 -14.67 -13.22 -19.37
CA GLY A 251 -16.03 -12.87 -19.76
C GLY A 251 -16.46 -11.45 -19.40
N CYS A 252 -15.65 -10.70 -18.65
CA CYS A 252 -15.90 -9.30 -18.29
C CYS A 252 -14.82 -8.43 -18.92
N GLY A 253 -15.12 -7.86 -20.09
CA GLY A 253 -14.23 -6.98 -20.83
C GLY A 253 -12.90 -7.66 -21.19
N VAL A 254 -11.88 -6.83 -21.42
CA VAL A 254 -10.51 -7.30 -21.71
C VAL A 254 -9.79 -7.65 -20.41
N THR A 255 -9.95 -6.82 -19.39
CA THR A 255 -9.36 -7.02 -18.06
C THR A 255 -10.32 -6.62 -16.95
N THR A 256 -10.22 -7.35 -15.83
CA THR A 256 -10.97 -7.06 -14.61
C THR A 256 -9.99 -6.91 -13.45
N TYR A 257 -10.12 -5.82 -12.69
CA TYR A 257 -9.39 -5.61 -11.44
C TYR A 257 -10.35 -5.63 -10.27
N ARG A 258 -10.01 -6.41 -9.24
CA ARG A 258 -10.78 -6.46 -7.99
C ARG A 258 -9.89 -6.46 -6.75
N PRO A 259 -10.32 -5.78 -5.67
CA PRO A 259 -9.72 -5.91 -4.36
C PRO A 259 -9.77 -7.35 -3.84
N SER A 260 -8.69 -7.82 -3.21
CA SER A 260 -8.65 -9.02 -2.39
C SER A 260 -7.88 -8.75 -1.11
N ILE A 261 -8.51 -8.95 0.04
CA ILE A 261 -7.90 -8.75 1.35
C ILE A 261 -6.82 -9.80 1.59
N PHE A 262 -5.71 -9.44 2.22
CA PHE A 262 -4.73 -10.41 2.68
C PHE A 262 -4.11 -10.02 4.02
N VAL A 263 -3.55 -11.02 4.70
CA VAL A 263 -2.74 -10.84 5.90
C VAL A 263 -1.36 -11.39 5.62
N MET A 264 -0.37 -10.54 5.81
CA MET A 264 1.03 -10.92 5.86
C MET A 264 1.44 -11.08 7.32
N SER A 265 2.22 -12.10 7.64
CA SER A 265 2.83 -12.23 8.96
C SER A 265 4.32 -12.40 8.87
N LYS A 266 5.00 -12.12 10.00
CA LYS A 266 6.40 -12.44 10.23
C LYS A 266 6.49 -13.28 11.49
N LEU A 267 7.13 -14.43 11.38
CA LEU A 267 7.36 -15.36 12.48
C LEU A 267 8.81 -15.83 12.43
N ASP A 268 9.57 -15.59 13.49
CA ASP A 268 11.00 -15.95 13.59
C ASP A 268 11.81 -15.42 12.39
N ASP A 269 11.57 -14.15 12.04
CA ASP A 269 12.15 -13.43 10.90
C ASP A 269 11.78 -13.91 9.50
N GLU A 270 10.86 -14.86 9.36
CA GLU A 270 10.33 -15.28 8.06
C GLU A 270 8.99 -14.62 7.76
N TYR A 271 8.85 -14.04 6.56
CA TYR A 271 7.58 -13.48 6.11
C TYR A 271 6.72 -14.59 5.52
N ARG A 272 5.41 -14.41 5.62
CA ARG A 272 4.40 -15.32 5.11
C ARG A 272 3.19 -14.55 4.63
N LEU A 273 2.59 -14.99 3.53
CA LEU A 273 1.24 -14.59 3.16
C LEU A 273 0.29 -15.67 3.66
N ASP A 274 -0.37 -15.38 4.78
CA ASP A 274 -1.09 -16.40 5.52
C ASP A 274 -2.50 -16.61 5.02
N LEU A 275 -3.11 -15.51 4.61
CA LEU A 275 -4.52 -15.38 4.34
C LEU A 275 -4.67 -14.50 3.12
N MET A 276 -5.42 -15.00 2.16
CA MET A 276 -5.85 -14.26 1.00
C MET A 276 -7.34 -14.50 0.84
N GLY A 277 -8.07 -13.40 0.72
CA GLY A 277 -9.51 -13.36 0.58
C GLY A 277 -9.92 -13.61 -0.86
N ARG A 278 -11.24 -13.66 -1.04
CA ARG A 278 -11.84 -13.69 -2.39
C ARG A 278 -11.91 -12.26 -2.92
N SER A 279 -11.95 -12.12 -4.25
CA SER A 279 -12.26 -10.85 -4.91
C SER A 279 -13.61 -10.30 -4.41
N THR A 280 -13.71 -8.97 -4.26
CA THR A 280 -14.91 -8.28 -3.76
C THR A 280 -15.12 -6.93 -4.45
N GLU A 281 -16.36 -6.47 -4.54
CA GLU A 281 -16.75 -5.14 -5.00
C GLU A 281 -16.86 -4.13 -3.86
N LEU A 282 -16.63 -4.55 -2.61
CA LEU A 282 -16.78 -3.69 -1.43
C LEU A 282 -18.19 -3.08 -1.30
N GLY A 283 -19.20 -3.79 -1.83
CA GLY A 283 -20.60 -3.35 -1.85
C GLY A 283 -20.91 -2.28 -2.89
N MET A 284 -20.02 -2.05 -3.86
CA MET A 284 -20.23 -1.11 -4.96
C MET A 284 -20.72 -1.82 -6.23
N ASP A 285 -21.47 -1.10 -7.05
CA ASP A 285 -21.68 -1.46 -8.45
C ASP A 285 -20.62 -0.73 -9.28
N ILE A 286 -19.85 -1.47 -10.08
CA ILE A 286 -18.60 -0.97 -10.67
C ILE A 286 -18.88 -0.38 -12.04
N LEU A 287 -18.57 0.92 -12.19
CA LEU A 287 -18.72 1.60 -13.46
C LEU A 287 -17.97 0.88 -14.60
N SER A 288 -18.53 0.95 -15.80
CA SER A 288 -17.87 0.55 -17.03
C SER A 288 -16.61 1.38 -17.27
N TRP A 289 -15.76 0.95 -18.20
CA TRP A 289 -14.60 1.75 -18.62
C TRP A 289 -15.03 3.13 -19.14
N GLU A 290 -16.16 3.19 -19.84
CA GLU A 290 -16.72 4.44 -20.36
C GLU A 290 -17.43 5.28 -19.28
N GLY A 291 -17.71 4.70 -18.10
CA GLY A 291 -18.23 5.43 -16.94
C GLY A 291 -19.69 5.87 -17.07
N ASP A 292 -20.41 5.33 -18.05
CA ASP A 292 -21.80 5.64 -18.38
C ASP A 292 -22.81 4.57 -17.92
N SER A 293 -22.30 3.41 -17.53
CA SER A 293 -23.07 2.22 -17.17
C SER A 293 -22.28 1.36 -16.20
N THR A 294 -22.81 0.22 -15.79
CA THR A 294 -22.09 -0.83 -15.06
C THR A 294 -21.90 -2.10 -15.90
N ASP A 295 -22.20 -2.00 -17.20
CA ASP A 295 -21.87 -3.04 -18.17
C ASP A 295 -20.36 -3.24 -18.20
N CYS A 296 -19.98 -4.49 -18.00
CA CYS A 296 -18.60 -4.87 -17.86
C CYS A 296 -18.03 -5.53 -19.13
N GLN A 297 -18.84 -5.67 -20.19
CA GLN A 297 -18.43 -6.28 -21.46
C GLN A 297 -17.50 -5.41 -22.30
N VAL A 298 -17.50 -4.08 -22.10
CA VAL A 298 -16.71 -3.14 -22.89
C VAL A 298 -15.51 -2.63 -22.09
N GLY A 299 -14.31 -2.75 -22.68
CA GLY A 299 -13.07 -2.20 -22.12
C GLY A 299 -12.56 -2.95 -20.89
N SER A 300 -11.94 -2.22 -19.97
CA SER A 300 -11.47 -2.77 -18.68
C SER A 300 -12.45 -2.42 -17.57
N ASN A 301 -12.78 -3.37 -16.70
CA ASN A 301 -13.61 -3.10 -15.53
C ASN A 301 -12.74 -3.06 -14.28
N VAL A 302 -12.43 -1.85 -13.81
CA VAL A 302 -11.35 -1.62 -12.84
C VAL A 302 -11.90 -1.12 -11.52
N LEU A 303 -11.72 -1.91 -10.46
CA LEU A 303 -11.79 -1.43 -9.09
C LEU A 303 -10.42 -1.60 -8.44
N GLY A 304 -9.64 -0.52 -8.38
CA GLY A 304 -8.28 -0.52 -7.86
C GLY A 304 -8.24 0.02 -6.43
N VAL A 305 -7.70 -0.74 -5.48
CA VAL A 305 -7.38 -0.21 -4.14
C VAL A 305 -6.01 0.48 -4.13
N ASN A 306 -5.93 1.67 -3.55
CA ASN A 306 -4.74 2.51 -3.60
C ASN A 306 -4.01 2.56 -2.26
N SER A 307 -4.70 2.87 -1.16
CA SER A 307 -4.07 3.01 0.15
C SER A 307 -5.05 2.73 1.29
N ILE A 308 -4.52 2.31 2.44
CA ILE A 308 -5.18 2.33 3.75
C ILE A 308 -4.58 3.51 4.52
N PRO A 309 -5.22 4.70 4.48
CA PRO A 309 -4.69 5.88 5.17
C PRO A 309 -4.76 5.78 6.70
N PHE A 310 -5.76 5.09 7.26
CA PHE A 310 -5.86 4.83 8.69
C PHE A 310 -6.73 3.61 9.01
N TRP A 311 -6.52 3.07 10.21
CA TRP A 311 -7.36 2.06 10.84
C TRP A 311 -7.49 2.35 12.32
N ASP A 312 -8.62 2.91 12.73
CA ASP A 312 -8.92 3.19 14.14
C ASP A 312 -9.68 2.00 14.74
N ILE A 313 -9.19 1.50 15.88
CA ILE A 313 -9.77 0.36 16.60
C ILE A 313 -9.98 0.74 18.05
N GLN A 314 -11.21 0.52 18.52
CA GLN A 314 -11.58 0.72 19.91
C GLN A 314 -12.18 -0.58 20.45
N LYS A 315 -11.88 -0.90 21.71
CA LYS A 315 -12.49 -2.04 22.39
C LYS A 315 -13.96 -1.75 22.68
N ASP A 316 -14.84 -2.69 22.36
CA ASP A 316 -16.29 -2.60 22.60
C ASP A 316 -16.77 -3.88 23.29
N GLY A 317 -16.59 -3.94 24.61
CA GLY A 317 -16.87 -5.13 25.40
C GLY A 317 -16.01 -6.34 24.98
N PRO A 318 -16.61 -7.48 24.57
CA PRO A 318 -15.88 -8.66 24.09
C PRO A 318 -15.37 -8.53 22.65
N ASP A 319 -15.87 -7.57 21.89
CA ASP A 319 -15.57 -7.35 20.48
C ASP A 319 -14.84 -6.01 20.28
N PHE A 320 -14.57 -5.67 19.02
CA PHE A 320 -13.97 -4.41 18.62
C PHE A 320 -14.93 -3.57 17.79
N LYS A 321 -14.83 -2.25 17.94
CA LYS A 321 -15.42 -1.31 17.01
C LYS A 321 -14.28 -0.65 16.24
N ASP A 322 -14.25 -0.85 14.93
CA ASP A 322 -13.20 -0.30 14.08
C ASP A 322 -13.73 0.38 12.83
N TYR A 323 -12.94 1.36 12.37
CA TYR A 323 -13.12 2.07 11.11
C TYR A 323 -11.79 2.07 10.37
N MET A 324 -11.75 1.44 9.21
CA MET A 324 -10.62 1.48 8.29
C MET A 324 -11.01 2.28 7.06
N ALA A 325 -10.29 3.37 6.79
CA ALA A 325 -10.45 4.04 5.51
C ALA A 325 -9.63 3.33 4.45
N ILE A 326 -10.18 3.27 3.25
CA ILE A 326 -9.49 2.83 2.05
C ILE A 326 -9.73 3.85 0.95
N THR A 327 -8.69 4.16 0.19
CA THR A 327 -8.82 4.93 -1.05
C THR A 327 -8.80 3.98 -2.23
N LEU A 328 -9.66 4.23 -3.21
CA LEU A 328 -9.79 3.39 -4.39
C LEU A 328 -10.00 4.22 -5.65
N SER A 329 -9.58 3.67 -6.79
CA SER A 329 -9.93 4.14 -8.12
C SER A 329 -10.97 3.23 -8.74
N GLU A 330 -11.96 3.83 -9.38
CA GLU A 330 -13.00 3.15 -10.14
C GLU A 330 -12.90 3.60 -11.59
N SER A 331 -12.68 2.62 -12.47
CA SER A 331 -12.56 2.77 -13.93
C SER A 331 -11.57 3.86 -14.38
N ASP A 332 -10.54 4.11 -13.56
CA ASP A 332 -9.58 5.21 -13.72
C ASP A 332 -10.21 6.59 -13.95
N LYS A 333 -11.45 6.77 -13.50
CA LYS A 333 -12.23 8.02 -13.62
C LYS A 333 -12.52 8.66 -12.28
N ASN A 334 -12.84 7.84 -11.30
CA ASN A 334 -13.22 8.30 -9.97
C ASN A 334 -12.21 7.86 -8.94
N VAL A 335 -11.89 8.75 -8.01
CA VAL A 335 -11.23 8.40 -6.75
C VAL A 335 -12.28 8.47 -5.64
N LYS A 336 -12.44 7.38 -4.90
CA LYS A 336 -13.38 7.28 -3.78
C LYS A 336 -12.64 6.93 -2.50
N MET A 337 -13.19 7.37 -1.37
CA MET A 337 -12.80 6.89 -0.06
C MET A 337 -13.96 6.10 0.54
N LEU A 338 -13.69 4.87 0.99
CA LEU A 338 -14.66 4.05 1.71
C LEU A 338 -14.22 3.86 3.16
N LEU A 339 -15.18 3.78 4.07
CA LEU A 339 -14.95 3.40 5.46
C LEU A 339 -15.45 1.97 5.67
N LEU A 340 -14.51 1.03 5.76
CA LEU A 340 -14.79 -0.33 6.17
C LEU A 340 -14.98 -0.38 7.69
N LYS A 341 -15.94 -1.19 8.13
CA LYS A 341 -16.19 -1.47 9.55
C LYS A 341 -16.04 -2.95 9.81
N ASN A 342 -15.76 -3.31 11.05
CA ASN A 342 -15.72 -4.70 11.51
C ASN A 342 -14.55 -5.52 10.93
N VAL A 343 -13.49 -4.88 10.44
CA VAL A 343 -12.29 -5.56 9.91
C VAL A 343 -11.57 -6.27 11.06
N ALA A 344 -11.49 -5.62 12.22
CA ALA A 344 -10.87 -6.19 13.43
C ALA A 344 -11.53 -7.52 13.84
N ASN A 345 -12.86 -7.53 13.97
CA ASN A 345 -13.59 -8.75 14.34
C ASN A 345 -13.55 -9.82 13.25
N TYR A 346 -13.52 -9.42 11.97
CA TYR A 346 -13.31 -10.35 10.86
C TYR A 346 -11.98 -11.10 11.01
N LEU A 347 -10.88 -10.40 11.30
CA LEU A 347 -9.56 -11.02 11.50
C LEU A 347 -9.55 -11.95 12.71
N VAL A 348 -10.09 -11.52 13.85
CA VAL A 348 -10.21 -12.38 15.05
C VAL A 348 -11.01 -13.63 14.73
N GLY A 349 -12.19 -13.48 14.12
CA GLY A 349 -13.06 -14.59 13.75
C GLY A 349 -12.39 -15.57 12.78
N LEU A 350 -11.60 -15.05 11.85
CA LEU A 350 -10.85 -15.85 10.90
C LEU A 350 -9.80 -16.71 11.60
N TYR A 351 -8.98 -16.13 12.48
CA TYR A 351 -7.98 -16.90 13.22
C TYR A 351 -8.64 -17.88 14.21
N ARG A 352 -9.83 -17.59 14.76
CA ARG A 352 -10.57 -18.61 15.55
C ARG A 352 -10.85 -19.91 14.78
N GLN A 353 -10.93 -19.84 13.46
CA GLN A 353 -11.14 -21.00 12.60
C GLN A 353 -9.83 -21.58 12.05
N ASN A 354 -8.71 -20.87 12.20
CA ASN A 354 -7.43 -21.20 11.61
C ASN A 354 -6.31 -21.15 12.65
N GLN A 355 -5.81 -22.33 13.03
CA GLN A 355 -4.69 -22.46 13.97
C GLN A 355 -3.43 -21.69 13.51
N LEU A 356 -2.87 -20.88 14.41
CA LEU A 356 -1.58 -20.21 14.19
C LEU A 356 -0.41 -21.18 14.07
N ASP A 357 -0.48 -22.41 14.59
CA ASP A 357 0.60 -23.39 14.39
C ASP A 357 0.78 -23.76 12.91
N LYS A 358 -0.28 -23.61 12.09
CA LYS A 358 -0.15 -23.73 10.63
C LYS A 358 0.78 -22.68 10.03
N LEU A 359 1.16 -21.63 10.77
CA LEU A 359 2.21 -20.72 10.33
C LEU A 359 3.56 -21.41 10.28
N ARG A 360 3.84 -22.42 11.11
CA ARG A 360 5.12 -23.15 11.09
C ARG A 360 5.35 -24.01 9.84
N THR A 361 4.36 -24.16 8.97
CA THR A 361 4.56 -24.78 7.65
C THR A 361 5.52 -23.94 6.81
N ASN A 362 6.22 -24.56 5.86
CA ASN A 362 7.11 -23.83 4.96
C ASN A 362 6.37 -22.63 4.30
N PRO A 363 6.91 -21.39 4.40
CA PRO A 363 6.29 -20.19 3.86
C PRO A 363 5.85 -20.29 2.40
N ILE A 364 6.70 -20.87 1.56
CA ILE A 364 6.51 -20.93 0.11
C ILE A 364 5.45 -21.97 -0.28
N VAL A 365 5.44 -23.12 0.39
CA VAL A 365 4.38 -24.13 0.17
C VAL A 365 3.01 -23.59 0.56
N ARG A 366 2.94 -22.80 1.63
CA ARG A 366 1.71 -22.14 2.07
C ARG A 366 1.28 -21.05 1.10
N LEU A 367 2.24 -20.22 0.66
CA LEU A 367 2.03 -19.17 -0.32
C LEU A 367 1.40 -19.71 -1.60
N ASP A 368 1.97 -20.78 -2.14
CA ASP A 368 1.49 -21.39 -3.38
C ASP A 368 0.01 -21.81 -3.29
N LYS A 369 -0.34 -22.52 -2.21
CA LYS A 369 -1.72 -22.94 -1.93
C LYS A 369 -2.68 -21.76 -1.75
N ALA A 370 -2.28 -20.77 -0.96
CA ALA A 370 -3.10 -19.59 -0.71
C ALA A 370 -3.33 -18.78 -1.99
N THR A 371 -2.28 -18.65 -2.80
CA THR A 371 -2.34 -17.98 -4.11
C THR A 371 -3.26 -18.73 -5.06
N ASP A 372 -3.07 -20.05 -5.25
CA ASP A 372 -3.91 -20.86 -6.15
C ASP A 372 -5.40 -20.75 -5.81
N CYS A 373 -5.76 -20.92 -4.53
CA CYS A 373 -7.15 -20.79 -4.07
C CYS A 373 -7.73 -19.40 -4.37
N THR A 374 -6.92 -18.35 -4.18
CA THR A 374 -7.32 -16.96 -4.45
C THR A 374 -7.53 -16.70 -5.93
N LEU A 375 -6.61 -17.15 -6.78
CA LEU A 375 -6.69 -16.97 -8.23
C LEU A 375 -7.88 -17.71 -8.82
N ARG A 376 -8.11 -18.97 -8.41
CA ARG A 376 -9.31 -19.72 -8.83
C ARG A 376 -10.60 -19.05 -8.39
N SER A 377 -10.64 -18.55 -7.15
CA SER A 377 -11.81 -17.81 -6.65
C SER A 377 -12.03 -16.53 -7.45
N ALA A 378 -10.98 -15.78 -7.76
CA ALA A 378 -11.02 -14.54 -8.52
C ALA A 378 -11.49 -14.79 -9.98
N HIS A 379 -10.99 -15.85 -10.60
CA HIS A 379 -11.45 -16.28 -11.93
C HIS A 379 -12.94 -16.61 -11.92
N ARG A 380 -13.38 -17.47 -10.99
CA ARG A 380 -14.80 -17.83 -10.84
C ARG A 380 -15.67 -16.61 -10.58
N TYR A 381 -15.20 -15.71 -9.73
CA TYR A 381 -15.87 -14.45 -9.46
C TYR A 381 -16.07 -13.64 -10.75
N CYS A 382 -15.02 -13.45 -11.56
CA CYS A 382 -15.11 -12.68 -12.79
C CYS A 382 -16.14 -13.27 -13.77
N VAL A 383 -16.14 -14.59 -13.94
CA VAL A 383 -17.10 -15.30 -14.80
C VAL A 383 -18.53 -15.13 -14.32
N LEU A 384 -18.77 -15.06 -13.00
CA LEU A 384 -20.12 -14.82 -12.47
C LEU A 384 -20.52 -13.36 -12.61
N TYR A 385 -19.60 -12.43 -12.35
CA TYR A 385 -19.85 -11.00 -12.47
C TYR A 385 -20.27 -10.62 -13.90
N SER A 386 -19.64 -11.22 -14.92
CA SER A 386 -19.98 -10.98 -16.32
C SER A 386 -21.36 -11.47 -16.74
N GLN A 387 -21.97 -12.39 -16.00
CA GLN A 387 -23.31 -12.89 -16.29
C GLN A 387 -24.39 -11.95 -15.75
N THR A 388 -24.09 -11.19 -14.70
CA THR A 388 -25.06 -10.30 -14.06
C THR A 388 -24.91 -8.83 -14.48
N HIS A 389 -23.81 -8.47 -15.15
CA HIS A 389 -23.50 -7.10 -15.58
C HIS A 389 -23.25 -7.04 -17.10
N GLN A 390 -24.29 -7.42 -17.84
CA GLN A 390 -24.39 -7.24 -19.29
C GLN A 390 -25.40 -6.12 -19.57
N ALA A 391 -25.22 -5.36 -20.64
CA ALA A 391 -26.26 -4.47 -21.12
C ALA A 391 -27.56 -5.26 -21.36
N SER A 392 -28.70 -4.72 -20.90
CA SER A 392 -30.01 -5.26 -21.26
C SER A 392 -30.24 -5.01 -22.76
N ASP A 393 -30.57 -6.06 -23.51
CA ASP A 393 -31.03 -5.98 -24.90
C ASP A 393 -32.46 -5.39 -25.01
N ASP A 394 -32.72 -4.25 -24.37
CA ASP A 394 -34.02 -3.54 -24.42
C ASP A 394 -34.04 -2.44 -25.49
#